data_AF-A0AAW3T2W5-F1
#
_entry.id   AF-A0AAW3T2W5-F1
#
_cell.length_a   1.000
_cell.length_b   1.000
_cell.length_c   1.000
_cell.angle_alpha   90.00
_cell.angle_beta   90.00
_cell.angle_gamma   90.00
#
_symmetry.space_group_name_H-M   'P 1'
#
loop_
_entity.id
_entity.type
_entity.pdbx_description
1 polymer ?
#
loop_
_entity_poly.entity_id
_entity_poly.type
_entity_poly.pdbx_seq_one_letter_code
_entity_poly.pdbx_strand_id
1 'polypeptide(L)'
;MMDKRALILKSGLTVSELLRLKNNYVYVKSDDFKFNTPTKKAESFADYVFIVTRLCWEAMYLPVFMSLFFSIYAYYDSGNVIAFVKTFFIIYSISIFCVLKVEANHYNIHMITVLKLIKFKLMIYFAN
;
A
#
# COMPACT_ATOMS: atom_id res chain seq x y z
N MET A 1 -23.84 -4.11 -6.28
CA MET A 1 -22.50 -4.65 -5.96
C MET A 1 -21.61 -4.32 -7.14
N MET A 2 -20.66 -3.39 -7.02
CA MET A 2 -19.79 -3.04 -8.15
C MET A 2 -18.91 -4.24 -8.52
N ASP A 3 -18.81 -4.53 -9.82
CA ASP A 3 -17.96 -5.61 -10.31
C ASP A 3 -16.49 -5.29 -10.02
N LYS A 4 -15.85 -6.13 -9.18
CA LYS A 4 -14.44 -6.03 -8.82
C LYS A 4 -13.53 -5.98 -10.06
N ARG A 5 -13.90 -6.69 -11.14
CA ARG A 5 -13.14 -6.68 -12.40
C ARG A 5 -13.21 -5.33 -13.10
N ALA A 6 -14.39 -4.71 -13.13
CA ALA A 6 -14.57 -3.37 -13.69
C ALA A 6 -13.80 -2.30 -12.89
N LEU A 7 -13.72 -2.45 -11.57
CA LEU A 7 -12.91 -1.59 -10.71
C LEU A 7 -11.41 -1.74 -10.99
N ILE A 8 -10.91 -2.96 -11.13
CA ILE A 8 -9.51 -3.22 -11.46
C ILE A 8 -9.16 -2.62 -12.83
N LEU A 9 -10.06 -2.69 -13.82
CA LEU A 9 -9.86 -2.05 -15.13
C LEU A 9 -9.77 -0.51 -15.01
N LYS A 10 -10.49 0.10 -14.07
CA LYS A 10 -10.44 1.55 -13.78
C LYS A 10 -9.24 1.97 -12.91
N SER A 11 -8.48 1.02 -12.35
CA SER A 11 -7.37 1.30 -11.42
C SER A 11 -6.14 1.96 -12.06
N GLY A 12 -5.99 1.85 -13.40
CA GLY A 12 -4.78 2.30 -14.11
C GLY A 12 -3.59 1.34 -13.98
N LEU A 13 -3.80 0.13 -13.46
CA LEU A 13 -2.85 -0.97 -13.55
C LEU A 13 -2.69 -1.40 -15.01
N THR A 14 -1.45 -1.51 -15.46
CA THR A 14 -1.12 -2.03 -16.79
C THR A 14 -1.26 -3.55 -16.82
N VAL A 15 -1.37 -4.11 -18.03
CA VAL A 15 -1.42 -5.57 -18.22
C VAL A 15 -0.19 -6.27 -17.65
N SER A 16 1.00 -5.66 -17.77
CA SER A 16 2.24 -6.20 -17.18
C SER A 16 2.18 -6.26 -15.64
N GLU A 17 1.62 -5.24 -15.01
CA GLU A 17 1.45 -5.20 -13.55
C GLU A 17 0.42 -6.24 -13.08
N LEU A 18 -0.68 -6.40 -13.82
CA LEU A 18 -1.68 -7.44 -13.55
C LEU A 18 -1.11 -8.85 -13.74
N LEU A 19 -0.27 -9.07 -14.76
CA LEU A 19 0.41 -10.34 -14.96
C LEU A 19 1.35 -10.68 -13.81
N ARG A 20 2.12 -9.72 -13.30
CA ARG A 20 2.97 -9.94 -12.11
C ARG A 20 2.15 -10.27 -10.88
N LEU A 21 1.07 -9.51 -10.62
CA LEU A 21 0.14 -9.81 -9.52
C LEU A 21 -0.48 -11.20 -9.67
N LYS A 22 -0.81 -11.63 -10.90
CA LYS A 22 -1.34 -12.96 -11.18
C LYS A 22 -0.30 -14.05 -10.90
N ASN A 23 0.95 -13.85 -11.31
CA ASN A 23 2.02 -14.81 -11.02
C ASN A 23 2.24 -14.96 -9.51
N ASN A 24 2.20 -13.85 -8.77
CA ASN A 24 2.28 -13.88 -7.32
C ASN A 24 1.07 -14.55 -6.67
N TYR A 25 -0.14 -14.32 -7.18
CA TYR A 25 -1.34 -15.02 -6.73
C TYR A 25 -1.18 -16.53 -6.88
N VAL A 26 -0.73 -17.00 -8.04
CA VAL A 26 -0.48 -18.43 -8.29
C VAL A 26 0.59 -18.96 -7.34
N TYR A 27 1.72 -18.25 -7.19
CA TYR A 27 2.80 -18.62 -6.30
C TYR A 27 2.35 -18.74 -4.83
N VAL A 28 1.63 -17.74 -4.31
CA VAL A 28 1.10 -17.74 -2.93
C VAL A 28 0.08 -18.85 -2.72
N LYS A 29 -0.67 -19.24 -3.76
CA LYS A 29 -1.65 -20.32 -3.69
C LYS A 29 -1.02 -21.71 -3.76
N SER A 30 0.08 -21.87 -4.50
CA SER A 30 0.85 -23.12 -4.60
C SER A 30 1.82 -23.35 -3.44
N ASP A 31 2.15 -22.29 -2.69
CA ASP A 31 3.08 -22.38 -1.56
C ASP A 31 2.37 -22.93 -0.31
N ASP A 32 2.59 -24.21 -0.04
CA ASP A 32 2.06 -24.91 1.13
C ASP A 32 2.68 -24.41 2.44
N PHE A 33 3.87 -23.79 2.42
CA PHE A 33 4.55 -23.30 3.62
C PHE A 33 4.01 -21.96 4.14
N LYS A 34 3.38 -21.13 3.29
CA LYS A 34 2.74 -19.87 3.70
C LYS A 34 1.38 -20.12 4.35
N PHE A 35 1.36 -20.69 5.55
CA PHE A 35 0.12 -20.84 6.32
C PHE A 35 -0.42 -19.46 6.80
N ASN A 36 -1.72 -19.22 6.62
CA ASN A 36 -2.51 -18.13 7.22
C ASN A 36 -2.27 -16.66 6.79
N THR A 37 -1.61 -16.36 5.68
CA THR A 37 -1.59 -14.97 5.17
C THR A 37 -2.96 -14.53 4.61
N PRO A 38 -3.38 -13.25 4.78
CA PRO A 38 -4.64 -12.75 4.24
C PRO A 38 -4.76 -12.99 2.73
N THR A 39 -3.65 -12.91 2.01
CA THR A 39 -3.55 -13.15 0.56
C THR A 39 -3.86 -14.58 0.14
N LYS A 40 -3.63 -15.59 1.01
CA LYS A 40 -3.95 -17.00 0.73
C LYS A 40 -5.46 -17.29 0.87
N LYS A 41 -6.19 -16.45 1.61
CA LYS A 41 -7.66 -16.51 1.74
C LYS A 41 -8.40 -15.93 0.53
N ALA A 42 -7.70 -15.47 -0.50
CA ALA A 42 -8.31 -14.95 -1.72
C ALA A 42 -8.96 -16.07 -2.55
N GLU A 43 -10.29 -16.04 -2.67
CA GLU A 43 -11.06 -16.99 -3.47
C GLU A 43 -10.78 -16.81 -4.98
N SER A 44 -10.64 -15.57 -5.43
CA SER A 44 -10.34 -15.22 -6.81
C SER A 44 -9.12 -14.30 -6.95
N PHE A 45 -8.58 -14.19 -8.18
CA PHE A 45 -7.53 -13.21 -8.48
C PHE A 45 -7.97 -11.77 -8.19
N ALA A 46 -9.24 -11.45 -8.44
CA ALA A 46 -9.78 -10.13 -8.11
C ALA A 46 -9.72 -9.89 -6.60
N ASP A 47 -10.11 -10.87 -5.79
CA ASP A 47 -10.01 -10.78 -4.33
C ASP A 47 -8.57 -10.61 -3.86
N TYR A 48 -7.64 -11.32 -4.48
CA TYR A 48 -6.21 -11.15 -4.20
C TYR A 48 -5.75 -9.72 -4.45
N VAL A 49 -6.09 -9.13 -5.60
CA VAL A 49 -5.74 -7.73 -5.92
C VAL A 49 -6.34 -6.77 -4.89
N PHE A 50 -7.59 -6.97 -4.46
CA PHE A 50 -8.21 -6.14 -3.43
C PHE A 50 -7.56 -6.30 -2.05
N ILE A 51 -7.15 -7.52 -1.67
CA ILE A 51 -6.44 -7.78 -0.41
C ILE A 51 -5.06 -7.12 -0.44
N VAL A 52 -4.28 -7.30 -1.50
CA VAL A 52 -2.98 -6.64 -1.66
C VAL A 52 -3.14 -5.12 -1.64
N THR A 53 -4.15 -4.59 -2.34
CA THR A 53 -4.50 -3.16 -2.32
C THR A 53 -4.77 -2.66 -0.90
N ARG A 54 -5.52 -3.42 -0.10
CA ARG A 54 -5.80 -3.07 1.30
C ARG A 54 -4.54 -3.10 2.15
N LEU A 55 -3.71 -4.12 2.01
CA LEU A 55 -2.47 -4.26 2.79
C LEU A 55 -1.47 -3.14 2.46
N CYS A 56 -1.29 -2.81 1.18
CA CYS A 56 -0.44 -1.66 0.79
C CYS A 56 -0.99 -0.33 1.31
N TRP A 57 -2.31 -0.18 1.45
CA TRP A 57 -2.92 0.98 2.08
C TRP A 57 -2.68 1.01 3.60
N GLU A 58 -2.88 -0.10 4.30
CA GLU A 58 -2.64 -0.21 5.74
C GLU A 58 -1.16 0.05 6.10
N ALA A 59 -0.23 -0.35 5.23
CA ALA A 59 1.20 -0.07 5.39
C ALA A 59 1.50 1.44 5.43
N MET A 60 0.64 2.30 4.86
CA MET A 60 0.79 3.75 4.88
C MET A 60 0.50 4.38 6.25
N TYR A 61 -0.10 3.64 7.19
CA TYR A 61 -0.30 4.15 8.55
C TYR A 61 1.02 4.42 9.25
N LEU A 62 2.00 3.53 9.10
CA LEU A 62 3.30 3.66 9.75
C LEU A 62 4.02 4.96 9.38
N PRO A 63 4.21 5.32 8.09
CA PRO A 63 4.88 6.56 7.72
C PRO A 63 4.10 7.79 8.16
N VAL A 64 2.77 7.75 8.16
CA VAL A 64 1.93 8.87 8.63
C VAL A 64 2.09 9.07 10.15
N PHE A 65 1.84 8.03 10.95
CA PHE A 65 1.88 8.14 12.41
C PHE A 65 3.28 8.42 12.95
N MET A 66 4.31 7.76 12.41
CA MET A 66 5.69 8.05 12.79
C MET A 66 6.01 9.53 12.57
N SER A 67 5.70 10.04 11.38
CA SER A 67 5.96 11.45 11.05
C SER A 67 5.19 12.39 11.97
N LEU A 68 3.92 12.09 12.27
CA LEU A 68 3.12 12.89 13.21
C LEU A 68 3.74 12.91 14.61
N PHE A 69 4.10 11.76 15.18
CA PHE A 69 4.64 11.71 16.55
C PHE A 69 5.92 12.54 16.70
N PHE A 70 6.87 12.40 15.77
CA PHE A 70 8.10 13.19 15.80
C PHE A 70 7.84 14.68 15.56
N SER A 71 6.87 15.04 14.73
CA SER A 71 6.54 16.44 14.46
C SER A 71 5.89 17.11 15.66
N ILE A 72 4.97 16.40 16.32
CA ILE A 72 4.35 16.86 17.58
C ILE A 72 5.43 17.09 18.63
N TYR A 73 6.37 16.14 18.78
CA TYR A 73 7.50 16.31 19.69
C TYR A 73 8.33 17.56 19.35
N ALA A 74 8.69 17.76 18.07
CA ALA A 74 9.45 18.93 17.63
C ALA A 74 8.71 20.26 17.88
N TYR A 75 7.38 20.26 17.80
CA TYR A 75 6.56 21.42 18.15
C TYR A 75 6.63 21.73 19.65
N TYR A 76 6.45 20.72 20.50
CA TYR A 76 6.48 20.91 21.96
C TYR A 76 7.86 21.33 22.47
N ASP A 77 8.94 20.85 21.85
CA ASP A 77 10.31 21.20 22.21
C ASP A 77 10.67 22.65 21.82
N SER A 78 10.25 23.08 20.62
CA SER A 78 10.64 24.39 20.07
C SER A 78 9.60 25.51 20.19
N GLY A 79 8.34 25.17 20.48
CA GLY A 79 7.20 26.09 20.40
C GLY A 79 6.88 26.60 18.98
N ASN A 80 7.53 26.05 17.94
CA ASN A 80 7.48 26.60 16.58
C ASN A 80 6.81 25.65 15.60
N VAL A 81 5.76 26.14 14.92
CA VAL A 81 5.04 25.41 13.86
C VAL A 81 5.95 25.06 12.68
N ILE A 82 6.98 25.86 12.40
CA ILE A 82 7.94 25.57 11.32
C ILE A 82 8.74 24.29 11.64
N ALA A 83 9.08 24.06 12.90
CA ALA A 83 9.78 22.85 13.33
C ALA A 83 8.90 21.60 13.19
N PHE A 84 7.59 21.72 13.48
CA PHE A 84 6.61 20.69 13.20
C PHE A 84 6.61 20.31 11.71
N VAL A 85 6.39 21.31 10.85
CA VAL A 85 6.23 21.10 9.40
C VAL A 85 7.50 20.49 8.80
N LYS A 86 8.67 21.02 9.16
CA LYS A 86 9.96 20.53 8.67
C LYS A 86 10.21 19.08 9.08
N THR A 87 9.99 18.76 10.36
CA THR A 87 10.18 17.41 10.89
C THR A 87 9.22 16.43 10.23
N PHE A 88 7.97 16.82 10.00
CA PHE A 88 6.96 16.00 9.35
C PHE A 88 7.40 15.58 7.96
N PHE A 89 7.74 16.55 7.11
CA PHE A 89 8.08 16.25 5.72
C PHE A 89 9.35 15.43 5.58
N ILE A 90 10.36 15.66 6.43
CA ILE A 90 11.61 14.88 6.40
C ILE A 90 11.32 13.42 6.75
N ILE A 91 10.66 13.18 7.89
CA ILE A 91 10.40 11.82 8.37
C ILE A 91 9.40 11.10 7.46
N TYR A 92 8.40 11.81 6.96
CA TYR A 92 7.41 11.27 6.05
C TYR A 92 8.05 10.82 4.74
N SER A 93 8.91 11.64 4.15
CA SER A 93 9.58 11.32 2.89
C SER A 93 10.50 10.09 3.00
N ILE A 94 11.20 9.94 4.13
CA ILE A 94 12.08 8.78 4.36
C ILE A 94 11.23 7.54 4.62
N SER A 95 10.25 7.63 5.51
CA SER A 95 9.42 6.49 5.91
C SER A 95 8.55 5.97 4.78
N ILE A 96 7.95 6.85 3.96
CA ILE A 96 7.16 6.43 2.81
C ILE A 96 8.02 5.70 1.78
N PHE A 97 9.23 6.19 1.49
CA PHE A 97 10.14 5.52 0.57
C PHE A 97 10.52 4.12 1.06
N CYS A 98 10.82 3.98 2.35
CA CYS A 98 11.11 2.69 2.96
C CYS A 98 9.92 1.72 2.85
N VAL A 99 8.71 2.17 3.20
CA VAL A 99 7.50 1.33 3.13
C VAL A 99 7.22 0.91 1.68
N LEU A 100 7.24 1.83 0.73
CA LEU A 100 7.02 1.49 -0.68
C LEU A 100 8.03 0.45 -1.18
N LYS A 101 9.30 0.58 -0.80
CA LYS A 101 10.36 -0.36 -1.19
C LYS A 101 10.17 -1.74 -0.53
N VAL A 102 9.78 -1.78 0.75
CA VAL A 102 9.51 -3.03 1.46
C VAL A 102 8.31 -3.75 0.85
N GLU A 103 7.20 -3.05 0.59
CA GLU A 103 6.00 -3.61 -0.02
C GLU A 103 6.27 -4.11 -1.45
N ALA A 104 7.03 -3.35 -2.23
CA ALA A 104 7.45 -3.74 -3.58
C ALA A 104 8.25 -5.06 -3.56
N ASN A 105 9.20 -5.18 -2.64
CA ASN A 105 9.98 -6.41 -2.47
C ASN A 105 9.13 -7.57 -1.93
N HIS A 106 8.25 -7.31 -0.96
CA HIS A 106 7.40 -8.34 -0.34
C HIS A 106 6.48 -8.99 -1.37
N TYR A 107 5.88 -8.19 -2.25
CA TYR A 107 5.03 -8.66 -3.33
C TYR A 107 5.78 -8.89 -4.63
N ASN A 108 7.11 -8.73 -4.70
CA ASN A 108 7.88 -8.83 -5.95
C ASN A 108 7.25 -8.03 -7.12
N ILE A 109 6.80 -6.81 -6.84
CA ILE A 109 6.22 -5.87 -7.80
C ILE A 109 7.04 -4.59 -7.85
N HIS A 110 6.79 -3.75 -8.86
CA HIS A 110 7.45 -2.44 -8.94
C HIS A 110 6.87 -1.49 -7.90
N MET A 111 7.69 -0.60 -7.33
CA MET A 111 7.22 0.45 -6.40
C MET A 111 6.11 1.32 -7.01
N ILE A 112 6.16 1.58 -8.32
CA ILE A 112 5.11 2.31 -9.05
C ILE A 112 3.76 1.56 -8.95
N THR A 113 3.78 0.23 -8.98
CA THR A 113 2.59 -0.59 -8.84
C THR A 113 2.00 -0.47 -7.43
N VAL A 114 2.84 -0.43 -6.39
CA VAL A 114 2.40 -0.18 -5.00
C VAL A 114 1.70 1.19 -4.90
N LEU A 115 2.29 2.24 -5.47
CA LEU A 115 1.67 3.58 -5.51
C LEU A 115 0.31 3.57 -6.21
N LYS A 116 0.19 2.86 -7.34
CA LYS A 116 -1.09 2.72 -8.04
C LYS A 116 -2.12 1.96 -7.22
N LEU A 117 -1.73 0.92 -6.48
CA LEU A 117 -2.62 0.17 -5.59
C LEU A 117 -3.13 1.07 -4.44
N ILE A 118 -2.25 1.87 -3.83
CA ILE A 118 -2.63 2.86 -2.81
C ILE A 118 -3.62 3.87 -3.40
N LYS A 119 -3.33 4.41 -4.59
CA LYS A 119 -4.25 5.33 -5.29
C LYS A 119 -5.58 4.66 -5.64
N PHE A 120 -5.55 3.39 -6.03
CA PHE A 120 -6.75 2.62 -6.34
C PHE A 120 -7.64 2.46 -5.11
N LYS A 121 -7.06 2.21 -3.92
CA LYS A 121 -7.83 2.18 -2.67
C LYS A 121 -8.49 3.52 -2.35
N LEU A 122 -7.78 4.63 -2.55
CA LEU A 122 -8.32 5.98 -2.40
C LEU A 122 -9.50 6.22 -3.35
N MET A 123 -9.35 5.86 -4.62
CA MET A 123 -10.42 6.00 -5.61
C MET A 123 -11.67 5.21 -5.20
N ILE A 124 -11.51 3.97 -4.70
CA ILE A 124 -12.63 3.17 -4.20
C ILE A 124 -13.28 3.83 -2.98
N TYR A 125 -12.49 4.44 -2.08
CA TYR A 125 -13.02 5.09 -0.89
C TYR A 125 -13.84 6.35 -1.23
N PHE A 126 -13.43 7.14 -2.23
CA PHE A 126 -14.15 8.34 -2.65
C PHE A 126 -15.33 8.07 -3.59
N ALA A 127 -15.34 6.93 -4.29
CA ALA A 127 -16.40 6.57 -5.24
C ALA A 127 -17.59 5.85 -4.59
N ASN A 128 -17.53 5.58 -3.29
CA ASN A 128 -18.48 4.78 -2.52
C ASN A 128 -18.98 5.58 -1.32
#